data_AF-A0A832K338-F1
#
_entry.id   AF-A0A832K338-F1
#
_cell.length_a   1.000
_cell.length_b   1.000
_cell.length_c   1.000
_cell.angle_alpha   90.00
_cell.angle_beta   90.00
_cell.angle_gamma   90.00
#
_symmetry.space_group_name_H-M   'P 1'
#
loop_
_entity.id
_entity.type
_entity.pdbx_description
1 polymer ?
#
loop_
_entity_poly.entity_id
_entity_poly.type
_entity_poly.pdbx_seq_one_letter_code
_entity_poly.pdbx_strand_id
1 'polypeptide(L)' 'MGVQLGSKLNVLVNSKRAVCTYEISFSRVPIGEYACYLNSWGYLEVAVNMGSAVEKLGISRGDVIEFSKL' A
#
# COMPACT_ATOMS: atom_id res chain seq x y z
N MET A 1 11.54 7.51 13.65
CA MET A 1 10.19 8.03 13.33
C MET A 1 9.35 6.87 12.85
N GLY A 2 8.51 6.32 13.73
CA GLY A 2 7.95 4.98 13.56
C GLY A 2 6.56 4.99 12.94
N VAL A 3 6.42 4.32 11.81
CA VAL A 3 5.12 3.81 11.35
C VAL A 3 4.84 2.54 12.14
N GLN A 4 3.69 2.48 12.81
CA GLN A 4 3.27 1.31 13.61
C GLN A 4 2.24 0.50 12.84
N LEU A 5 2.14 -0.80 13.14
CA LEU A 5 1.05 -1.62 12.61
C LEU A 5 -0.31 -0.98 12.92
N GLY A 6 -1.24 -1.04 11.98
CA GLY A 6 -2.52 -0.35 12.00
C GLY A 6 -2.48 1.11 11.56
N SER A 7 -1.30 1.72 11.38
CA SER A 7 -1.19 3.12 10.91
C SER A 7 -1.73 3.25 9.49
N LYS A 8 -2.35 4.40 9.17
CA LYS A 8 -2.73 4.73 7.80
C LYS A 8 -1.59 5.46 7.09
N LEU A 9 -1.33 5.07 5.85
CA LEU A 9 -0.37 5.73 4.98
C LEU A 9 -1.07 6.23 3.72
N ASN A 10 -0.74 7.44 3.29
CA ASN A 10 -1.04 7.93 1.95
C ASN A 10 -0.05 7.35 0.96
N VAL A 11 -0.58 6.85 -0.16
CA VAL A 11 0.16 6.40 -1.33
C VAL A 11 -0.17 7.34 -2.47
N LEU A 12 0.84 8.01 -3.02
CA LEU A 12 0.69 8.91 -4.17
C LEU A 12 1.47 8.35 -5.36
N VAL A 13 0.78 8.18 -6.50
CA VAL A 13 1.36 7.74 -7.77
C VAL A 13 0.66 8.43 -8.92
N ASN A 14 1.39 9.11 -9.82
CA ASN A 14 0.84 9.74 -11.02
C ASN A 14 -0.45 10.56 -10.75
N SER A 15 -0.43 11.40 -9.71
CA SER A 15 -1.56 12.22 -9.22
C SER A 15 -2.74 11.46 -8.60
N LYS A 16 -2.72 10.13 -8.56
CA LYS A 16 -3.71 9.30 -7.86
C LYS A 16 -3.29 9.07 -6.43
N ARG A 17 -4.26 9.14 -5.52
CA ARG A 17 -4.07 8.86 -4.10
C ARG A 17 -4.83 7.63 -3.68
N ALA A 18 -4.21 6.85 -2.81
CA ALA A 18 -4.89 5.84 -2.03
C ALA A 18 -4.43 5.88 -0.58
N VAL A 19 -5.26 5.33 0.29
CA VAL A 19 -4.94 5.15 1.70
C VAL A 19 -4.81 3.66 1.95
N CYS A 20 -3.66 3.23 2.44
CA CYS A 20 -3.41 1.84 2.84
C CYS A 20 -3.23 1.76 4.36
N THR A 21 -3.59 0.61 4.93
CA THR A 21 -3.26 0.30 6.33
C THR A 21 -1.91 -0.40 6.38
N TYR A 22 -0.97 0.11 7.17
CA TYR A 22 0.31 -0.55 7.40
C TYR A 22 0.12 -1.78 8.30
N GLU A 23 0.33 -2.96 7.74
CA GLU A 23 0.09 -4.24 8.39
C GLU A 23 1.23 -5.22 8.10
N ILE A 24 1.20 -6.39 8.74
CA ILE A 24 2.17 -7.47 8.47
C ILE A 24 1.88 -8.26 7.19
N SER A 25 0.66 -8.17 6.66
CA SER A 25 0.21 -8.90 5.46
C SER A 25 -1.08 -8.27 4.93
N PHE A 26 -1.33 -8.41 3.63
CA PHE A 26 -2.54 -7.95 2.96
C PHE A 26 -3.83 -8.54 3.55
N SER A 27 -3.81 -9.73 4.14
CA SER A 27 -5.00 -10.39 4.69
C SER A 27 -5.55 -9.74 5.97
N ARG A 28 -4.81 -8.78 6.55
CA ARG A 28 -5.22 -8.07 7.78
C ARG A 28 -6.19 -6.92 7.55
N VAL A 29 -6.45 -6.56 6.30
CA VAL A 29 -7.49 -5.59 5.92
C VAL A 29 -8.65 -6.30 5.23
N PRO A 30 -9.86 -5.72 5.16
CA PRO A 30 -10.97 -6.31 4.43
C PRO A 30 -10.66 -6.61 2.97
N ILE A 31 -11.39 -7.56 2.38
CA ILE A 31 -11.28 -7.89 0.94
C ILE A 31 -11.53 -6.62 0.11
N GLY A 32 -10.66 -6.38 -0.88
CA GLY A 32 -10.71 -5.21 -1.75
C GLY A 32 -10.06 -3.94 -1.17
N GLU A 33 -9.65 -3.93 0.10
CA GLU A 33 -8.98 -2.79 0.73
C GLU A 33 -7.46 -2.80 0.50
N TYR A 34 -6.86 -1.61 0.59
CA TYR A 34 -5.41 -1.45 0.44
C TYR A 34 -4.67 -1.77 1.73
N ALA A 35 -3.61 -2.56 1.60
CA ALA A 35 -2.63 -2.83 2.64
C ALA A 35 -1.25 -2.35 2.20
N CYS A 36 -0.51 -1.77 3.14
CA CYS A 36 0.91 -1.54 2.98
C CYS A 36 1.65 -2.47 3.94
N TYR A 37 2.66 -3.18 3.47
CA TYR A 37 3.39 -4.13 4.31
C TYR A 37 4.81 -4.30 3.77
N LEU A 38 5.70 -4.84 4.60
CA LEU A 38 7.03 -5.24 4.14
C LEU A 38 6.93 -6.63 3.53
N ASN A 39 7.33 -6.76 2.27
CA ASN A 39 7.36 -8.06 1.60
C ASN A 39 8.60 -8.87 2.04
N SER A 40 8.73 -10.09 1.51
CA SER A 40 9.81 -11.02 1.87
C SER A 40 11.22 -10.52 1.52
N TRP A 41 11.33 -9.49 0.68
CA TRP A 41 12.60 -8.85 0.32
C TRP A 41 12.88 -7.58 1.14
N GLY A 42 12.03 -7.23 2.09
CA GLY A 42 12.20 -6.06 2.96
C GLY A 42 11.81 -4.74 2.30
N TYR A 43 11.10 -4.76 1.16
CA TYR A 43 10.57 -3.55 0.53
C TYR A 43 9.15 -3.25 1.02
N LEU A 44 8.86 -1.95 1.16
CA LEU A 44 7.50 -1.49 1.39
C LEU A 44 6.67 -1.69 0.11
N GLU A 45 5.59 -2.45 0.24
CA GLU A 45 4.72 -2.84 -0.84
C GLU A 45 3.30 -2.33 -0.58
N VAL A 46 2.59 -1.91 -1.63
CA VAL A 46 1.15 -1.64 -1.62
C VAL A 46 0.41 -2.76 -2.35
N ALA A 47 -0.54 -3.40 -1.67
CA ALA A 47 -1.36 -4.48 -2.22
C ALA A 47 -2.85 -4.25 -1.95
N VAL A 48 -3.70 -5.00 -2.64
CA VAL A 48 -5.14 -5.07 -2.39
C VAL A 48 -5.45 -6.48 -1.92
N ASN A 49 -6.12 -6.62 -0.77
CA ASN A 49 -6.50 -7.95 -0.29
C ASN A 49 -7.45 -8.63 -1.29
N MET A 50 -7.06 -9.81 -1.79
CA MET A 50 -7.77 -10.54 -2.85
C MET A 50 -8.08 -9.66 -4.08
N GLY A 51 -7.15 -8.78 -4.46
CA GLY A 51 -7.29 -7.94 -5.65
C GLY A 51 -5.95 -7.45 -6.20
N SER A 52 -6.01 -6.54 -7.17
CA SER A 52 -4.84 -5.99 -7.85
C SER A 52 -4.67 -4.50 -7.55
N ALA A 53 -3.56 -4.14 -6.88
CA ALA A 53 -3.20 -2.73 -6.68
C ALA A 53 -2.83 -2.06 -8.01
N VAL A 54 -2.25 -2.82 -8.95
CA VAL A 54 -1.91 -2.36 -10.31
C VAL A 54 -3.16 -1.90 -11.04
N GLU A 55 -4.24 -2.67 -11.01
CA GLU A 55 -5.50 -2.31 -11.66
C GLU A 55 -6.20 -1.16 -10.94
N LYS A 56 -6.28 -1.23 -9.60
CA LYS A 56 -7.04 -0.28 -8.79
C LYS A 56 -6.39 1.11 -8.75
N LEU A 57 -5.05 1.18 -8.77
CA LEU A 57 -4.31 2.43 -8.89
C LEU A 57 -3.98 2.78 -10.34
N GLY A 58 -4.08 1.84 -11.29
CA GLY A 58 -3.63 2.03 -12.67
C GLY A 58 -2.16 2.45 -12.74
N ILE A 59 -1.30 1.69 -12.06
CA ILE A 59 0.15 1.93 -11.95
C ILE A 59 0.93 0.90 -12.76
N SER A 60 2.16 1.21 -13.12
CA SER A 60 3.05 0.36 -13.92
C SER A 60 4.45 0.29 -13.31
N ARG A 61 5.22 -0.73 -13.71
CA ARG A 61 6.64 -0.81 -13.32
C ARG A 61 7.38 0.43 -13.81
N GLY A 62 8.17 1.03 -12.93
CA GLY A 62 8.89 2.27 -13.20
C GLY A 62 8.18 3.53 -12.71
N ASP A 63 6.90 3.46 -12.34
CA ASP A 63 6.22 4.56 -11.67
C ASP A 63 6.87 4.86 -10.31
N VAL A 64 7.02 6.15 -10.00
CA VAL A 64 7.48 6.60 -8.69
C VAL A 64 6.31 6.60 -7.72
N ILE A 65 6.49 5.92 -6.59
CA ILE A 65 5.50 5.84 -5.52
C ILE A 65 6.01 6.60 -4.30
N GLU A 66 5.21 7.51 -3.78
CA GLU A 66 5.51 8.25 -2.56
C GLU A 66 4.60 7.78 -1.42
N PHE A 67 5.20 7.57 -0.26
CA PHE A 67 4.50 7.20 0.97
C PHE A 67 4.64 8.31 2.00
N SER A 68 3.52 8.69 2.60
CA SER A 68 3.52 9.62 3.75
C SER A 68 2.55 9.13 4.81
N LYS A 69 2.87 9.43 6.07
CA LYS A 69 1.96 9.15 7.19
C LYS A 69 0.75 10.10 7.09
N LEU A 70 -0.43 9.55 7.35
CA LEU A 70 -1.67 10.31 7.50
C LEU A 70 -1.76 10.99 8.86
#